data_AF-A0AAV7YXJ5-F1
#
_entry.id   AF-A0AAV7YXJ5-F1
#
_cell.length_a   1.000
_cell.length_b   1.000
_cell.length_c   1.000
_cell.angle_alpha   90.00
_cell.angle_beta   90.00
_cell.angle_gamma   90.00
#
_symmetry.space_group_name_H-M   'P 1'
#
loop_
_entity.id
_entity.type
_entity.pdbx_description
1 polymer ?
#
loop_
_entity_poly.entity_id
_entity_poly.type
_entity_poly.pdbx_seq_one_letter_code
_entity_poly.pdbx_strand_id
1 'polypeptide(L)'
;MGLGFFIWRNGGQTPLHYCCSWFSDCEILKKFLSLNIEIDVQDDNGNTPLHQAIISSSSVEFIQLLLDYGASIFIKNKFNKTAKDLLLENKNLSSLKILEKTLNKTQKENEINNSEKD
;
A
#
# COMPACT_ATOMS: atom_id res chain seq x y z
N MET A 1 -12.89 -14.35 13.87
CA MET A 1 -13.82 -14.04 12.76
C MET A 1 -13.25 -12.85 12.00
N GLY A 2 -12.34 -13.11 11.05
CA GLY A 2 -11.84 -12.07 10.15
C GLY A 2 -12.96 -11.67 9.19
N LEU A 3 -13.12 -10.38 8.95
CA LEU A 3 -14.22 -9.80 8.20
C LEU A 3 -14.17 -10.21 6.72
N GLY A 4 -14.66 -11.42 6.40
CA GLY A 4 -14.87 -11.92 5.04
C GLY A 4 -16.00 -11.19 4.27
N PHE A 5 -16.40 -10.01 4.71
CA PHE A 5 -17.56 -9.28 4.21
C PHE A 5 -17.23 -8.21 3.16
N PHE A 6 -15.95 -7.98 2.84
CA PHE A 6 -15.53 -6.95 1.88
C PHE A 6 -14.75 -7.47 0.67
N ILE A 7 -14.68 -8.79 0.42
CA ILE A 7 -14.14 -9.33 -0.84
C ILE A 7 -15.22 -9.24 -1.94
N TRP A 8 -15.13 -8.24 -2.81
CA TRP A 8 -16.08 -8.11 -3.93
C TRP A 8 -15.54 -8.84 -5.16
N ARG A 9 -16.23 -9.95 -5.49
CA ARG A 9 -16.22 -10.68 -6.78
C ARG A 9 -14.89 -11.32 -7.22
N ASN A 10 -15.02 -12.38 -8.03
CA ASN A 10 -13.97 -13.16 -8.71
C ASN A 10 -12.65 -12.38 -8.86
N GLY A 11 -11.63 -12.72 -8.08
CA GLY A 11 -10.39 -11.96 -8.06
C GLY A 11 -9.84 -11.67 -6.66
N GLY A 12 -10.58 -11.93 -5.58
CA GLY A 12 -10.12 -11.64 -4.21
C GLY A 12 -9.94 -10.15 -3.90
N GLN A 13 -10.47 -9.28 -4.77
CA GLN A 13 -10.23 -7.84 -4.69
C GLN A 13 -11.11 -7.19 -3.61
N THR A 14 -10.47 -6.34 -2.79
CA THR A 14 -11.15 -5.47 -1.83
C THR A 14 -11.53 -4.13 -2.48
N PRO A 15 -12.46 -3.35 -1.88
CA PRO A 15 -12.77 -2.00 -2.34
C PRO A 15 -11.52 -1.13 -2.53
N LEU A 16 -10.48 -1.31 -1.70
CA LEU A 16 -9.22 -0.60 -1.84
C LEU A 16 -8.48 -0.93 -3.14
N HIS A 17 -8.50 -2.19 -3.61
CA HIS A 17 -7.92 -2.56 -4.90
C HIS A 17 -8.63 -1.84 -6.05
N TYR A 18 -9.97 -1.84 -6.03
CA TYR A 18 -10.76 -1.15 -7.04
C TYR A 18 -10.54 0.37 -7.02
N CYS A 19 -10.47 0.95 -5.81
CA CYS A 19 -10.14 2.37 -5.63
C CYS A 19 -8.82 2.72 -6.30
N CYS A 20 -7.77 1.93 -6.03
CA CYS A 20 -6.46 2.17 -6.61
C CYS A 20 -6.47 1.97 -8.13
N SER A 21 -7.25 1.03 -8.67
CA SER A 21 -7.20 0.73 -10.11
C SER A 21 -8.06 1.64 -10.98
N TRP A 22 -9.18 2.17 -10.49
CA TRP A 22 -10.20 2.83 -11.32
C TRP A 22 -10.51 4.27 -10.93
N PHE A 23 -10.14 4.69 -9.72
CA PHE A 23 -10.48 6.02 -9.22
C PHE A 23 -9.24 6.91 -9.16
N SER A 24 -9.41 8.16 -9.59
CA SER A 24 -8.39 9.20 -9.45
C SER A 24 -8.58 10.02 -8.17
N ASP A 25 -9.74 9.89 -7.51
CA ASP A 25 -10.14 10.73 -6.39
C ASP A 25 -9.68 10.18 -5.03
N CYS A 26 -8.79 10.91 -4.38
CA CYS A 26 -8.22 10.53 -3.08
C CYS A 26 -9.25 10.59 -1.94
N GLU A 27 -10.33 11.36 -2.09
CA GLU A 27 -11.38 11.44 -1.06
C GLU A 27 -12.12 10.11 -0.88
N ILE A 28 -12.33 9.38 -1.97
CA ILE A 28 -12.96 8.07 -1.95
C ILE A 28 -12.07 7.10 -1.20
N LEU A 29 -10.75 7.11 -1.48
CA LEU A 29 -9.79 6.30 -0.75
C LEU A 29 -9.81 6.62 0.75
N LYS A 30 -9.80 7.90 1.14
CA LYS A 30 -9.88 8.30 2.56
C LYS A 30 -11.14 7.78 3.25
N LYS A 31 -12.29 7.86 2.58
CA LYS A 31 -13.54 7.29 3.12
C LYS A 31 -13.41 5.78 3.33
N PHE A 32 -12.84 5.05 2.39
CA PHE A 32 -12.63 3.61 2.56
C PHE A 32 -11.60 3.28 3.65
N LEU A 33 -10.51 4.04 3.76
CA LEU A 33 -9.52 3.87 4.83
C LEU A 33 -10.07 4.25 6.21
N SER A 34 -11.08 5.12 6.28
CA SER A 34 -11.78 5.46 7.52
C SER A 34 -12.73 4.35 8.01
N LEU A 35 -13.14 3.46 7.10
CA LEU A 35 -13.76 2.20 7.49
C LEU A 35 -12.59 1.31 7.91
N ASN A 36 -12.66 0.62 9.06
CA ASN A 36 -11.64 -0.31 9.56
C ASN A 36 -11.41 -1.52 8.63
N ILE A 37 -11.04 -1.27 7.38
CA ILE A 37 -10.78 -2.21 6.32
C ILE A 37 -9.31 -2.59 6.40
N GLU A 38 -9.05 -3.87 6.20
CA GLU A 38 -7.71 -4.40 6.15
C GLU A 38 -7.01 -3.93 4.86
N ILE A 39 -5.89 -3.22 5.01
CA ILE A 39 -5.16 -2.56 3.93
C ILE A 39 -4.18 -3.48 3.20
N ASP A 40 -3.80 -4.59 3.83
CA ASP A 40 -2.78 -5.53 3.35
C ASP A 40 -3.40 -6.81 2.74
N VAL A 41 -4.71 -6.80 2.48
CA VAL A 41 -5.39 -7.94 1.85
C VAL A 41 -4.80 -8.19 0.47
N GLN A 42 -4.54 -9.45 0.16
CA GLN A 42 -4.04 -9.85 -1.16
C GLN A 42 -5.19 -10.28 -2.07
N ASP A 43 -5.16 -9.82 -3.31
CA ASP A 43 -6.03 -10.31 -4.38
C ASP A 43 -5.60 -11.72 -4.86
N ASP A 44 -6.31 -12.26 -5.84
CA ASP A 44 -6.02 -13.58 -6.43
C ASP A 44 -4.65 -13.64 -7.13
N ASN A 45 -4.03 -12.50 -7.43
CA ASN A 45 -2.67 -12.39 -7.95
C ASN A 45 -1.63 -12.18 -6.84
N GLY A 46 -2.06 -12.17 -5.58
CA GLY A 46 -1.21 -11.86 -4.43
C GLY A 46 -0.89 -10.36 -4.30
N ASN A 47 -1.47 -9.51 -5.14
CA ASN A 47 -1.25 -8.07 -5.07
C ASN A 47 -2.01 -7.51 -3.87
N THR A 48 -1.37 -6.62 -3.12
CA THR A 48 -2.06 -5.79 -2.13
C THR A 48 -2.61 -4.52 -2.81
N PRO A 49 -3.50 -3.74 -2.18
CA PRO A 49 -3.93 -2.45 -2.69
C PRO A 49 -2.75 -1.54 -3.05
N LEU A 50 -1.65 -1.63 -2.29
CA LEU A 50 -0.42 -0.89 -2.58
C LEU A 50 0.24 -1.36 -3.88
N HIS A 51 0.33 -2.67 -4.14
CA HIS A 51 0.81 -3.18 -5.43
C HIS A 51 -0.05 -2.64 -6.58
N GLN A 52 -1.38 -2.67 -6.43
CA GLN A 52 -2.30 -2.19 -7.45
C GLN A 52 -2.12 -0.68 -7.71
N ALA A 53 -1.99 0.13 -6.67
CA ALA A 53 -1.74 1.57 -6.81
C ALA A 53 -0.46 1.87 -7.60
N ILE A 54 0.58 1.06 -7.42
CA ILE A 54 1.85 1.21 -8.14
C ILE A 54 1.72 0.75 -9.60
N ILE A 55 1.08 -0.41 -9.85
CA ILE A 55 0.93 -0.99 -11.19
C ILE A 55 0.01 -0.13 -12.06
N SER A 56 -1.12 0.31 -11.51
CA SER A 56 -2.08 1.16 -12.21
C SER A 56 -1.56 2.58 -12.46
N SER A 57 -0.33 2.90 -12.03
CA SER A 57 0.24 4.26 -12.07
C SER A 57 -0.69 5.27 -11.42
N SER A 58 -1.36 4.85 -10.36
CA SER A 58 -2.28 5.68 -9.60
C SER A 58 -1.53 6.84 -8.98
N SER A 59 -2.25 7.91 -8.66
CA SER A 59 -1.65 9.15 -8.16
C SER A 59 -0.70 8.87 -7.00
N VAL A 60 0.39 9.62 -6.95
CA VAL A 60 1.42 9.56 -5.89
C VAL A 60 0.79 9.71 -4.51
N GLU A 61 -0.30 10.47 -4.42
CA GLU A 61 -1.15 10.67 -3.25
C GLU A 61 -1.81 9.38 -2.75
N PHE A 62 -2.22 8.45 -3.63
CA PHE A 62 -2.79 7.16 -3.22
C PHE A 62 -1.75 6.31 -2.52
N ILE A 63 -0.52 6.27 -3.07
CA ILE A 63 0.61 5.54 -2.48
C ILE A 63 0.94 6.15 -1.10
N GLN A 64 1.03 7.48 -1.01
CA GLN A 64 1.29 8.16 0.25
C GLN A 64 0.19 7.88 1.29
N LEU A 65 -1.08 7.95 0.91
CA LEU A 65 -2.20 7.67 1.83
C LEU A 65 -2.17 6.23 2.35
N LEU A 66 -1.94 5.24 1.49
CA LEU A 66 -1.84 3.85 1.92
C LEU A 66 -0.68 3.64 2.90
N LEU A 67 0.48 4.27 2.64
CA LEU A 67 1.63 4.21 3.53
C LEU A 67 1.40 4.93 4.86
N ASP A 68 0.71 6.09 4.83
CA ASP A 68 0.37 6.83 6.04
C ASP A 68 -0.57 6.02 6.96
N TYR A 69 -1.40 5.15 6.37
CA TYR A 69 -2.26 4.20 7.10
C TYR A 69 -1.55 2.90 7.47
N GLY A 70 -0.26 2.75 7.14
CA GLY A 70 0.57 1.62 7.57
C GLY A 70 0.62 0.44 6.58
N ALA A 71 0.32 0.65 5.30
CA ALA A 71 0.37 -0.43 4.30
C ALA A 71 1.79 -1.02 4.20
N SER A 72 1.87 -2.34 4.18
CA SER A 72 3.15 -3.03 4.16
C SER A 72 3.79 -3.02 2.76
N ILE A 73 5.05 -2.57 2.70
CA ILE A 73 5.84 -2.55 1.47
C ILE A 73 6.58 -3.87 1.20
N PHE A 74 6.56 -4.79 2.16
CA PHE A 74 7.36 -6.03 2.14
C PHE A 74 6.58 -7.27 1.72
N ILE A 75 5.25 -7.15 1.58
CA ILE A 75 4.41 -8.25 1.11
C ILE A 75 4.77 -8.58 -0.32
N LYS A 76 4.91 -9.88 -0.63
CA LYS A 76 5.20 -10.36 -1.98
C LYS A 76 3.92 -10.83 -2.65
N ASN A 77 3.74 -10.43 -3.90
CA ASN A 77 2.69 -10.98 -4.76
C ASN A 77 3.09 -12.34 -5.36
N LYS A 78 2.20 -12.95 -6.16
CA LYS A 78 2.48 -14.24 -6.82
C LYS A 78 3.61 -14.16 -7.86
N PHE A 79 4.03 -12.96 -8.25
CA PHE A 79 5.17 -12.73 -9.12
C PHE A 79 6.49 -12.57 -8.34
N ASN A 80 6.49 -12.84 -7.03
CA ASN A 80 7.63 -12.60 -6.12
C ASN A 80 8.11 -11.15 -6.08
N LYS A 81 7.28 -10.20 -6.50
CA LYS A 81 7.58 -8.77 -6.42
C LYS A 81 6.96 -8.19 -5.17
N THR A 82 7.73 -7.39 -4.45
CA THR A 82 7.21 -6.54 -3.38
C THR A 82 6.74 -5.20 -3.94
N ALA A 83 5.96 -4.46 -3.16
CA ALA A 83 5.60 -3.09 -3.50
C ALA A 83 6.86 -2.22 -3.73
N LYS A 84 7.92 -2.44 -2.94
CA LYS A 84 9.22 -1.80 -3.15
C LYS A 84 9.84 -2.16 -4.50
N ASP A 85 9.82 -3.43 -4.88
CA ASP A 85 10.38 -3.87 -6.17
C ASP A 85 9.62 -3.25 -7.33
N LEU A 86 8.29 -3.20 -7.25
CA LEU A 86 7.45 -2.55 -8.25
C LEU A 86 7.71 -1.04 -8.34
N LEU A 87 7.94 -0.36 -7.21
CA LEU A 87 8.31 1.06 -7.19
C LEU A 87 9.67 1.31 -7.87
N LEU A 88 10.63 0.40 -7.69
CA LEU A 88 11.95 0.48 -8.32
C LEU A 88 11.89 0.22 -9.82
N GLU A 89 11.02 -0.69 -10.26
CA GLU A 89 10.77 -0.95 -11.68
C GLU A 89 9.99 0.18 -12.35
N ASN A 90 9.12 0.87 -11.61
CA ASN A 90 8.36 1.98 -12.12
C ASN A 90 9.30 3.19 -12.28
N LYS A 91 9.47 3.69 -13.51
CA LYS A 91 10.33 4.86 -13.83
C LYS A 91 9.80 6.19 -13.24
N ASN A 92 8.80 6.12 -12.36
CA ASN A 92 8.17 7.27 -11.76
C ASN A 92 8.98 7.75 -10.54
N LEU A 93 9.79 8.79 -10.76
CA LEU A 93 10.63 9.43 -9.76
C LEU A 93 9.87 9.86 -8.49
N SER A 94 8.59 10.21 -8.61
CA SER A 94 7.77 10.64 -7.48
C SER A 94 7.49 9.50 -6.51
N SER A 95 7.32 8.29 -7.02
CA SER A 95 7.06 7.09 -6.21
C SER A 95 8.31 6.62 -5.46
N LEU A 96 9.49 6.81 -6.07
CA LEU A 96 10.80 6.59 -5.43
C LEU A 96 11.07 7.58 -4.29
N LYS A 97 10.69 8.85 -4.46
CA LYS A 97 10.78 9.86 -3.40
C LYS A 97 9.93 9.49 -2.18
N ILE A 98 8.73 8.92 -2.39
CA ILE A 98 7.92 8.42 -1.27
C ILE A 98 8.64 7.28 -0.55
N LEU A 99 9.21 6.32 -1.29
CA LEU A 99 9.95 5.22 -0.69
C LEU A 99 11.12 5.72 0.17
N GLU A 100 11.91 6.66 -0.34
CA GLU A 100 13.03 7.28 0.38
C GLU A 100 12.54 7.97 1.66
N LYS A 101 11.44 8.73 1.56
CA LYS A 101 10.81 9.38 2.73
C LYS A 101 10.35 8.36 3.77
N THR A 102 9.72 7.27 3.35
CA THR A 102 9.26 6.21 4.25
C THR A 102 10.43 5.48 4.91
N LEU A 103 11.48 5.14 4.16
CA LEU A 103 12.70 4.52 4.69
C LEU A 103 13.40 5.42 5.71
N ASN A 104 13.50 6.72 5.45
CA ASN A 104 14.09 7.68 6.38
C ASN A 104 13.26 7.82 7.67
N LYS A 105 11.94 7.69 7.59
CA LYS A 105 11.06 7.67 8.77
C LYS A 105 11.32 6.41 9.61
N THR A 106 11.41 5.25 8.98
CA THR A 106 11.69 3.97 9.65
C THR A 106 13.09 3.93 10.28
N GLN A 107 14.10 4.56 9.65
CA GLN A 107 15.45 4.67 10.23
C GLN A 107 15.46 5.56 11.49
N LYS A 108 14.75 6.69 11.47
CA LYS A 108 14.62 7.55 12.66
C LYS A 108 13.88 6.88 13.81
N GLU A 109 12.83 6.10 13.52
CA GLU A 109 12.12 5.34 14.56
C GLU A 109 12.99 4.22 15.16
N ASN A 110 13.88 3.61 14.36
CA ASN A 110 14.85 2.63 14.86
C ASN A 110 15.99 3.25 15.69
N GLU A 111 16.35 4.51 15.44
CA GLU A 111 17.31 5.26 16.26
C GLU A 111 16.71 5.67 17.62
N ILE A 112 15.44 6.06 17.66
CA ILE A 112 14.74 6.44 18.91
C ILE A 112 14.51 5.23 19.83
N ASN A 113 14.20 4.06 19.26
CA ASN A 113 13.97 2.82 20.02
C ASN A 113 15.25 2.18 20.60
N ASN A 114 16.43 2.64 20.18
CA ASN A 114 17.71 2.19 20.72
C ASN A 114 18.28 3.13 21.80
N SER A 115 17.64 4.28 22.07
CA SER A 115 18.01 5.17 23.18
C SER A 115 17.14 5.02 24.45
N GLU A 116 16.22 4.06 24.48
CA GLU A 116 15.39 3.73 25.68
C GLU A 116 15.80 2.39 26.34
N LYS A 117 16.98 1.85 26.01
CA LYS A 117 17.50 0.59 26.59
C LYS A 117 18.77 0.73 27.43
N ASP A 118 19.09 1.94 27.88
CA ASP A 118 20.13 2.20 28.89
C ASP A 118 19.50 2.56 30.24
#